data_AF-A0A9W8R3U4-F1
#
_entry.id   AF-A0A9W8R3U4-F1
#
_cell.length_a   1.000
_cell.length_b   1.000
_cell.length_c   1.000
_cell.angle_alpha   90.00
_cell.angle_beta   90.00
_cell.angle_gamma   90.00
#
_symmetry.space_group_name_H-M   'P 1'
#
loop_
_entity.id
_entity.type
_entity.pdbx_description
1 polymer ?
#
loop_
_entity_poly.entity_id
_entity_poly.type
_entity_poly.pdbx_seq_one_letter_code
_entity_poly.pdbx_strand_id
1 'polypeptide(L)'
;MAVNAVSKGAILRALDKKNGPARFARSSYGLLRSEPWGDHIEHSGQGYSVNRTTGDDFIMHTIYWVLKKGDKIGPNWVSEKPLETVHYIEYGDPLICCEIIYVSDTATESHYRLTHKKNKGAQKAGTLEVDFTFLKEQGLIKPIEPEIGKNGKPIGKRHWKVEFLIYFKMIGRDLSCIVKRDGKVINSCRINIAPGFDMGTM
;
A
#
# COMPACT_ATOMS: atom_id res chain seq x y z
N MET A 1 -26.04 -37.83 -10.27
CA MET A 1 -25.30 -37.57 -9.01
C MET A 1 -24.06 -36.67 -9.22
N ALA A 2 -24.17 -35.52 -9.89
CA ALA A 2 -23.06 -34.56 -10.05
C ALA A 2 -23.19 -33.31 -9.16
N VAL A 3 -24.42 -33.03 -8.69
CA VAL A 3 -24.77 -31.83 -7.94
C VAL A 3 -24.18 -31.79 -6.51
N ASN A 4 -23.83 -32.95 -5.94
CA ASN A 4 -23.30 -33.07 -4.57
C ASN A 4 -21.77 -32.86 -4.47
N ALA A 5 -21.02 -33.04 -5.56
CA ALA A 5 -19.56 -32.92 -5.52
C ALA A 5 -19.10 -31.46 -5.55
N VAL A 6 -19.73 -30.63 -6.40
CA VAL A 6 -19.44 -29.19 -6.50
C VAL A 6 -19.83 -28.46 -5.21
N SER A 7 -20.98 -28.79 -4.64
CA SER A 7 -21.48 -28.20 -3.40
C SER A 7 -20.65 -28.62 -2.17
N LYS A 8 -20.26 -29.89 -2.05
CA LYS A 8 -19.32 -30.34 -0.99
C LYS A 8 -17.94 -29.71 -1.13
N GLY A 9 -17.40 -29.60 -2.35
CA GLY A 9 -16.14 -28.91 -2.61
C GLY A 9 -16.20 -27.42 -2.26
N ALA A 10 -17.31 -26.75 -2.57
CA ALA A 10 -17.55 -25.36 -2.20
C ALA A 10 -17.63 -25.15 -0.68
N ILE A 11 -18.32 -26.04 0.05
CA ILE A 11 -18.40 -26.01 1.52
C ILE A 11 -17.02 -26.23 2.14
N LEU A 12 -16.28 -27.26 1.70
CA LEU A 12 -14.92 -27.52 2.18
C LEU A 12 -13.99 -26.33 1.93
N ARG A 13 -14.13 -25.67 0.77
CA ARG A 13 -13.36 -24.48 0.41
C ARG A 13 -13.73 -23.24 1.24
N ALA A 14 -15.00 -23.10 1.59
CA ALA A 14 -15.45 -22.03 2.48
C ALA A 14 -14.89 -22.21 3.91
N LEU A 15 -14.79 -23.47 4.36
CA LEU A 15 -14.26 -23.84 5.67
C LEU A 15 -12.73 -23.76 5.74
N ASP A 16 -12.00 -24.21 4.71
CA ASP A 16 -10.54 -24.17 4.64
C ASP A 16 -10.02 -23.14 3.62
N LYS A 17 -9.94 -21.89 4.07
CA LYS A 17 -9.31 -20.81 3.29
C LYS A 17 -7.78 -20.88 3.30
N LYS A 18 -7.17 -21.58 4.28
CA LYS A 18 -5.72 -21.57 4.56
C LYS A 18 -4.93 -22.62 3.78
N ASN A 19 -5.54 -23.71 3.32
CA ASN A 19 -4.87 -24.76 2.53
C ASN A 19 -5.44 -24.89 1.10
N GLY A 20 -5.95 -23.80 0.55
CA GLY A 20 -6.44 -23.78 -0.83
C GLY A 20 -5.39 -24.05 -1.91
N PRO A 21 -5.81 -24.41 -3.12
CA PRO A 21 -4.90 -24.47 -4.26
C PRO A 21 -4.30 -23.09 -4.56
N ALA A 22 -3.08 -23.10 -5.09
CA ALA A 22 -2.49 -21.89 -5.67
C ALA A 22 -3.37 -21.37 -6.82
N ARG A 23 -3.39 -20.06 -7.02
CA ARG A 23 -4.16 -19.40 -8.08
C ARG A 23 -3.35 -18.27 -8.68
N PHE A 24 -3.84 -17.71 -9.79
CA PHE A 24 -3.29 -16.49 -10.34
C PHE A 24 -4.12 -15.28 -9.89
N ALA A 25 -3.44 -14.17 -9.59
CA ALA A 25 -4.07 -12.89 -9.32
C ALA A 25 -4.88 -12.44 -10.54
N ARG A 26 -6.16 -12.09 -10.34
CA ARG A 26 -7.03 -11.58 -11.41
C ARG A 26 -6.95 -10.06 -11.58
N SER A 27 -6.55 -9.38 -10.52
CA SER A 27 -6.39 -7.93 -10.44
C SER A 27 -5.09 -7.61 -9.72
N SER A 28 -4.55 -6.43 -10.01
CA SER A 28 -3.44 -5.86 -9.30
C SER A 28 -3.92 -5.06 -8.09
N TYR A 29 -3.15 -5.10 -7.01
CA TYR A 29 -3.37 -4.35 -5.78
C TYR A 29 -2.11 -3.58 -5.43
N GLY A 30 -2.25 -2.28 -5.19
CA GLY A 30 -1.14 -1.38 -5.00
C GLY A 30 -1.45 -0.27 -4.01
N LEU A 31 -0.41 0.48 -3.66
CA LEU A 31 -0.50 1.65 -2.80
C LEU A 31 -0.29 2.92 -3.62
N LEU A 32 -1.08 3.96 -3.32
CA LEU A 32 -0.80 5.30 -3.79
C LEU A 32 0.43 5.84 -3.08
N ARG A 33 1.41 6.34 -3.82
CA ARG A 33 2.70 6.78 -3.28
C ARG A 33 3.03 8.21 -3.70
N SER A 34 3.81 8.85 -2.84
CA SER A 34 4.68 9.96 -3.21
C SER A 34 6.09 9.41 -3.23
N GLU A 35 6.75 9.53 -4.38
CA GLU A 35 8.08 8.95 -4.61
C GLU A 35 9.08 10.09 -4.84
N PRO A 36 10.30 10.04 -4.29
CA PRO A 36 11.29 11.07 -4.54
C PRO A 36 11.54 11.25 -6.04
N TRP A 37 11.70 12.49 -6.47
CA TRP A 37 11.87 12.80 -7.88
C TRP A 37 13.21 12.25 -8.39
N GLY A 38 13.18 11.54 -9.51
CA GLY A 38 14.37 10.90 -10.11
C GLY A 38 14.67 9.47 -9.67
N ASP A 39 13.97 8.92 -8.66
CA ASP A 39 14.22 7.55 -8.17
C ASP A 39 13.83 6.44 -9.17
N HIS A 40 12.90 6.73 -10.08
CA HIS A 40 12.37 5.78 -11.05
C HIS A 40 12.46 6.34 -12.47
N ILE A 41 12.78 5.48 -13.44
CA ILE A 41 12.88 5.88 -14.85
C ILE A 41 11.55 6.40 -15.39
N GLU A 42 10.44 5.92 -14.84
CA GLU A 42 9.07 6.36 -15.13
C GLU A 42 8.82 7.83 -14.77
N HIS A 43 9.65 8.42 -13.89
CA HIS A 43 9.58 9.84 -13.54
C HIS A 43 10.11 10.76 -14.64
N SER A 44 10.82 10.21 -15.64
CA SER A 44 11.44 10.99 -16.71
C SER A 44 10.39 11.83 -17.46
N GLY A 45 10.68 13.13 -17.60
CA GLY A 45 9.79 14.10 -18.24
C GLY A 45 8.57 14.52 -17.40
N GLN A 46 8.43 14.06 -16.16
CA GLN A 46 7.38 14.50 -15.24
C GLN A 46 7.86 15.63 -14.32
N GLY A 47 7.01 16.64 -14.10
CA GLY A 47 7.28 17.69 -13.12
C GLY A 47 7.13 17.19 -11.67
N TYR A 48 7.85 17.77 -10.72
CA TYR A 48 7.78 17.39 -9.30
C TYR A 48 6.96 18.39 -8.47
N SER A 49 6.75 18.06 -7.20
CA SER A 49 6.18 18.94 -6.18
C SER A 49 7.11 18.96 -4.98
N VAL A 50 7.41 20.16 -4.48
CA VAL A 50 8.23 20.33 -3.28
C VAL A 50 7.39 20.00 -2.05
N ASN A 51 7.84 19.06 -1.24
CA ASN A 51 7.26 18.78 0.07
C ASN A 51 7.54 19.95 1.01
N ARG A 52 6.49 20.62 1.53
CA ARG A 52 6.66 21.79 2.40
C ARG A 52 7.23 21.46 3.78
N THR A 53 7.08 20.21 4.21
CA THR A 53 7.54 19.73 5.51
C THR A 53 9.04 19.45 5.48
N THR A 54 9.53 18.77 4.44
CA THR A 54 10.94 18.37 4.35
C THR A 54 11.78 19.26 3.42
N GLY A 55 11.16 19.86 2.41
CA GLY A 55 11.83 20.61 1.36
C GLY A 55 12.26 19.77 0.15
N ASP A 56 12.02 18.45 0.16
CA ASP A 56 12.43 17.56 -0.93
C ASP A 56 11.44 17.54 -2.10
N ASP A 57 11.94 17.15 -3.27
CA ASP A 57 11.16 17.03 -4.50
C ASP A 57 10.55 15.65 -4.65
N PHE A 58 9.22 15.59 -4.83
CA PHE A 58 8.48 14.33 -5.01
C PHE A 58 7.65 14.33 -6.28
N ILE A 59 7.52 13.15 -6.91
CA ILE A 59 6.38 12.86 -7.78
C ILE A 59 5.22 12.40 -6.90
N MET A 60 4.12 13.14 -6.96
CA MET A 60 2.91 12.84 -6.20
C MET A 60 1.99 11.89 -6.95
N HIS A 61 1.23 11.10 -6.18
CA HIS A 61 0.13 10.27 -6.66
C HIS A 61 0.55 9.22 -7.70
N THR A 62 1.70 8.58 -7.53
CA THR A 62 2.04 7.36 -8.27
C THR A 62 1.38 6.14 -7.64
N ILE A 63 1.34 5.01 -8.35
CA ILE A 63 0.90 3.74 -7.76
C ILE A 63 2.04 2.74 -7.83
N TYR A 64 2.33 2.14 -6.69
CA TYR A 64 3.18 0.96 -6.60
C TYR A 64 2.33 -0.31 -6.48
N TRP A 65 2.32 -1.16 -7.51
CA TRP A 65 1.53 -2.39 -7.57
C TRP A 65 2.30 -3.55 -6.91
N VAL A 66 1.86 -3.92 -5.71
CA VAL A 66 2.49 -4.93 -4.84
C VAL A 66 2.16 -6.34 -5.30
N LEU A 67 0.87 -6.60 -5.51
CA LEU A 67 0.36 -7.82 -6.10
C LEU A 67 -0.07 -7.47 -7.51
N LYS A 68 0.48 -8.12 -8.52
CA LYS A 68 0.16 -7.85 -9.92
C LYS A 68 -0.72 -8.94 -10.49
N LYS A 69 -1.63 -8.56 -11.39
CA LYS A 69 -2.40 -9.52 -12.19
C LYS A 69 -1.47 -10.51 -12.86
N GLY A 70 -1.80 -11.80 -12.76
CA GLY A 70 -0.97 -12.89 -13.25
C GLY A 70 0.03 -13.44 -12.23
N ASP A 71 0.23 -12.79 -11.07
CA ASP A 71 1.08 -13.33 -10.02
C ASP A 71 0.50 -14.61 -9.43
N LYS A 72 1.35 -15.59 -9.13
CA LYS A 72 0.95 -16.83 -8.46
C LYS A 72 0.77 -16.60 -6.96
N ILE A 73 -0.47 -16.73 -6.49
CA ILE A 73 -0.89 -16.56 -5.11
C ILE A 73 -1.14 -17.93 -4.48
N GLY A 74 -0.30 -18.32 -3.52
CA GLY A 74 -0.56 -19.45 -2.63
C GLY A 74 -1.71 -19.18 -1.64
N PRO A 75 -2.16 -20.17 -0.87
CA PRO A 75 -3.33 -20.00 0.01
C PRO A 75 -3.11 -19.05 1.19
N ASN A 76 -1.85 -18.85 1.61
CA ASN A 76 -1.44 -17.88 2.63
C ASN A 76 -0.36 -16.93 2.08
N TRP A 77 -0.53 -16.48 0.85
CA TRP A 77 0.45 -15.60 0.21
C TRP A 77 0.67 -14.33 1.03
N VAL A 78 1.94 -13.97 1.18
CA VAL A 78 2.41 -12.71 1.74
C VAL A 78 3.38 -12.12 0.73
N SER A 79 3.39 -10.80 0.56
CA SER A 79 4.40 -10.14 -0.26
C SER A 79 5.80 -10.51 0.23
N GLU A 80 6.64 -10.93 -0.70
CA GLU A 80 8.00 -11.40 -0.38
C GLU A 80 8.82 -10.30 0.29
N LYS A 81 8.70 -9.08 -0.22
CA LYS A 81 9.30 -7.88 0.36
C LYS A 81 8.22 -7.03 1.04
N PRO A 82 8.54 -6.42 2.20
CA PRO A 82 7.72 -5.34 2.72
C PRO A 82 7.80 -4.12 1.80
N LEU A 83 6.79 -3.27 1.89
CA LEU A 83 6.91 -1.89 1.45
C LEU A 83 7.42 -1.05 2.60
N GLU A 84 8.56 -0.42 2.38
CA GLU A 84 9.09 0.60 3.27
C GLU A 84 8.27 1.88 3.11
N THR A 85 7.77 2.40 4.22
CA THR A 85 6.87 3.55 4.22
C THR A 85 7.35 4.58 5.22
N VAL A 86 7.35 5.83 4.76
CA VAL A 86 7.79 7.00 5.54
C VAL A 86 6.70 8.06 5.45
N HIS A 87 6.27 8.56 6.60
CA HIS A 87 5.37 9.72 6.71
C HIS A 87 6.12 10.86 7.39
N TYR A 88 6.09 12.03 6.77
CA TYR A 88 6.59 13.28 7.34
C TYR A 88 5.40 14.10 7.82
N ILE A 89 5.30 14.31 9.13
CA ILE A 89 4.12 14.89 9.79
C ILE A 89 4.56 16.18 10.50
N GLU A 90 3.85 17.30 10.30
CA GLU A 90 4.24 18.58 10.91
C GLU A 90 4.28 18.49 12.44
N TYR A 91 5.20 19.25 13.07
CA TYR A 91 5.31 19.25 14.52
C TYR A 91 4.04 19.84 15.17
N GLY A 92 3.44 19.07 16.08
CA GLY A 92 2.18 19.44 16.76
C GLY A 92 1.03 18.52 16.38
N ASP A 93 1.09 17.91 15.20
CA ASP A 93 0.02 17.05 14.69
C ASP A 93 0.04 15.64 15.31
N PRO A 94 -1.11 14.94 15.38
CA PRO A 94 -1.16 13.52 15.71
C PRO A 94 -0.40 12.69 14.66
N LEU A 95 0.25 11.60 15.08
CA LEU A 95 1.07 10.78 14.18
C LEU A 95 0.23 9.75 13.43
N ILE A 96 -0.80 10.22 12.73
CA ILE A 96 -1.71 9.36 11.96
C ILE A 96 -1.12 9.18 10.55
N CYS A 97 -0.79 7.95 10.21
CA CYS A 97 -0.29 7.57 8.88
C CYS A 97 -1.42 6.93 8.08
N CYS A 98 -1.70 7.48 6.90
CA CYS A 98 -2.79 7.05 6.02
C CYS A 98 -2.28 6.59 4.65
N GLU A 99 -2.63 5.37 4.27
CA GLU A 99 -2.22 4.72 3.04
C GLU A 99 -3.45 4.36 2.21
N ILE A 100 -3.46 4.72 0.92
CA ILE A 100 -4.60 4.50 0.03
C ILE A 100 -4.29 3.32 -0.88
N ILE A 101 -5.17 2.31 -0.84
CA ILE A 101 -4.98 1.08 -1.60
C ILE A 101 -5.84 1.15 -2.86
N TYR A 102 -5.22 0.85 -3.99
CA TYR A 102 -5.85 0.80 -5.30
C TYR A 102 -5.94 -0.63 -5.82
N VAL A 103 -6.95 -0.88 -6.64
CA VAL A 103 -7.15 -2.11 -7.42
C VAL A 103 -7.26 -1.78 -8.90
N SER A 104 -6.75 -2.64 -9.78
CA SER A 104 -6.95 -2.54 -11.22
C SER A 104 -6.95 -3.92 -11.88
N ASP A 105 -7.86 -4.16 -12.81
CA ASP A 105 -7.91 -5.41 -13.59
C ASP A 105 -6.95 -5.43 -14.78
N THR A 106 -6.21 -4.34 -15.02
CA THR A 106 -5.36 -4.15 -16.21
C THR A 106 -3.95 -3.67 -15.90
N ALA A 107 -3.74 -2.88 -14.85
CA ALA A 107 -2.44 -2.29 -14.55
C ALA A 107 -1.44 -3.34 -14.04
N THR A 108 -0.21 -3.32 -14.53
CA THR A 108 0.87 -4.25 -14.11
C THR A 108 2.21 -3.56 -13.85
N GLU A 109 2.32 -2.27 -14.19
CA GLU A 109 3.54 -1.47 -14.09
C GLU A 109 3.39 -0.37 -13.05
N SER A 110 4.41 -0.21 -12.20
CA SER A 110 4.41 0.70 -11.05
C SER A 110 5.03 2.06 -11.39
N HIS A 111 5.05 2.99 -10.43
CA HIS A 111 5.73 4.30 -10.50
C HIS A 111 5.13 5.29 -11.52
N TYR A 112 4.04 4.90 -12.17
CA TYR A 112 3.22 5.82 -12.96
C TYR A 112 2.22 6.55 -12.07
N ARG A 113 1.97 7.82 -12.38
CA ARG A 113 0.88 8.61 -11.79
C ARG A 113 -0.47 7.89 -11.94
N LEU A 114 -1.36 8.08 -10.97
CA LEU A 114 -2.74 7.60 -11.00
C LEU A 114 -3.46 8.03 -12.29
N THR A 115 -3.17 9.23 -12.80
CA THR A 115 -3.76 9.77 -14.04
C THR A 115 -3.15 9.23 -15.33
N HIS A 116 -2.04 8.48 -15.24
CA HIS A 116 -1.34 7.96 -16.41
C HIS A 116 -2.12 6.80 -17.06
N LYS A 117 -2.02 6.66 -18.38
CA LYS A 117 -2.71 5.60 -19.16
C LYS A 117 -2.48 4.18 -18.65
N LYS A 118 -1.31 3.91 -18.05
CA LYS A 118 -0.95 2.61 -17.47
C LYS A 118 -1.77 2.25 -16.22
N ASN A 119 -2.33 3.26 -15.55
CA ASN A 119 -3.22 3.11 -14.39
C ASN A 119 -4.70 3.36 -14.76
N LYS A 120 -5.05 3.40 -16.05
CA LYS A 120 -6.43 3.59 -16.49
C LYS A 120 -7.31 2.48 -15.93
N GLY A 121 -8.39 2.87 -15.23
CA GLY A 121 -9.30 1.95 -14.58
C GLY A 121 -8.88 1.54 -13.16
N ALA A 122 -7.82 2.11 -12.61
CA ALA A 122 -7.50 1.93 -11.19
C ALA A 122 -8.58 2.58 -10.31
N GLN A 123 -9.06 1.83 -9.32
CA GLN A 123 -10.10 2.25 -8.38
C GLN A 123 -9.58 2.18 -6.95
N LYS A 124 -10.00 3.12 -6.09
CA LYS A 124 -9.71 3.05 -4.66
C LYS A 124 -10.41 1.83 -4.06
N ALA A 125 -9.63 0.88 -3.55
CA ALA A 125 -10.13 -0.33 -2.90
C ALA A 125 -10.30 -0.14 -1.39
N GLY A 126 -9.52 0.76 -0.77
CA GLY A 126 -9.61 1.00 0.66
C GLY A 126 -8.58 2.00 1.16
N THR A 127 -8.57 2.17 2.48
CA THR A 127 -7.61 2.99 3.20
C THR A 127 -7.11 2.21 4.41
N LEU A 128 -5.80 2.27 4.66
CA LEU A 128 -5.15 1.79 5.86
C LEU A 128 -4.74 3.01 6.68
N GLU A 129 -5.28 3.14 7.88
CA GLU A 129 -4.94 4.21 8.81
C GLU A 129 -4.32 3.61 10.07
N VAL A 130 -3.21 4.19 10.53
CA VAL A 130 -2.51 3.75 11.73
C VAL A 130 -2.12 4.96 12.56
N ASP A 131 -2.53 4.96 13.82
CA ASP A 131 -2.11 5.98 14.78
C ASP A 131 -0.82 5.57 15.48
N PHE A 132 0.24 6.32 15.23
CA PHE A 132 1.55 6.16 15.86
C PHE A 132 1.80 7.18 16.98
N THR A 133 0.78 7.87 17.48
CA THR A 133 0.92 8.92 18.51
C THR A 133 1.57 8.39 19.78
N PHE A 134 1.41 7.11 20.09
CA PHE A 134 2.11 6.42 21.19
C PHE A 134 3.63 6.59 21.15
N LEU A 135 4.24 6.77 19.97
CA LEU A 135 5.68 7.00 19.84
C LEU A 135 6.10 8.31 20.51
N LYS A 136 5.28 9.36 20.41
CA LYS A 136 5.53 10.64 21.07
C LYS A 136 5.40 10.49 22.57
N GLU A 137 4.31 9.87 23.01
CA GLU A 137 3.96 9.69 24.42
C GLU A 137 5.01 8.87 25.18
N GLN A 138 5.61 7.88 24.50
CA GLN A 138 6.63 6.99 25.07
C GLN A 138 8.06 7.48 24.83
N GLY A 139 8.24 8.64 24.18
CA GLY A 139 9.58 9.19 23.88
C GLY A 139 10.40 8.33 22.91
N LEU A 140 9.75 7.52 22.06
CA LEU A 140 10.36 6.60 21.11
C LEU A 140 10.72 7.25 19.77
N ILE A 141 10.36 8.51 19.58
CA ILE A 141 10.65 9.30 18.38
C ILE A 141 11.08 10.70 18.78
N LYS A 142 11.99 11.31 17.99
CA LYS A 142 12.44 12.69 18.16
C LYS A 142 12.01 13.52 16.94
N PRO A 143 11.65 14.80 17.12
CA PRO A 143 11.36 15.66 15.99
C PRO A 143 12.66 15.96 15.22
N ILE A 144 12.52 16.14 13.92
CA ILE A 144 13.57 16.60 13.01
C ILE A 144 13.46 18.11 12.92
N GLU A 145 14.58 18.79 13.17
CA GLU A 145 14.70 20.24 12.99
C GLU A 145 14.97 20.57 11.51
N PRO A 146 14.46 21.69 10.99
CA PRO A 146 14.70 22.09 9.61
C PRO A 146 16.17 22.41 9.37
N GLU A 147 16.68 22.05 8.19
CA GLU A 147 18.04 22.40 7.78
C GLU A 147 18.14 23.89 7.44
N ILE A 148 19.29 24.51 7.67
CA ILE A 148 19.54 25.89 7.25
C ILE A 148 20.13 25.88 5.84
N GLY A 149 19.38 26.41 4.88
CA GLY A 149 19.82 26.55 3.50
C GLY A 149 20.95 27.56 3.34
N LYS A 150 21.59 27.54 2.15
CA LYS A 150 22.72 28.42 1.81
C LYS A 150 22.43 29.92 1.94
N ASN A 151 21.15 30.30 1.91
CA ASN A 151 20.67 31.68 2.07
C ASN A 151 20.39 32.06 3.53
N GLY A 152 20.74 31.20 4.49
CA GLY A 152 20.48 31.40 5.92
C GLY A 152 19.01 31.19 6.32
N LYS A 153 18.14 30.76 5.40
CA LYS A 153 16.72 30.47 5.68
C LYS A 153 16.51 28.97 5.93
N PRO A 154 15.58 28.59 6.80
CA PRO A 154 15.23 27.18 7.01
C PRO A 154 14.62 26.57 5.74
N ILE A 155 15.03 25.34 5.44
CA ILE A 155 14.44 24.45 4.44
C ILE A 155 13.48 23.52 5.17
N GLY A 156 12.21 23.55 4.76
CA GLY A 156 11.15 22.80 5.42
C GLY A 156 10.76 23.37 6.78
N LYS A 157 10.12 22.53 7.60
CA LYS A 157 9.64 22.87 8.94
C LYS A 157 10.09 21.80 9.94
N ARG A 158 10.02 22.11 11.23
CA ARG A 158 10.14 21.09 12.29
C ARG A 158 9.05 20.03 12.12
N HIS A 159 9.41 18.76 12.13
CA HIS A 159 8.48 17.67 11.81
C HIS A 159 8.84 16.34 12.45
N TRP A 160 7.94 15.38 12.37
CA TRP A 160 8.14 13.98 12.76
C TRP A 160 8.35 13.12 11.52
N LYS A 161 9.22 12.11 11.62
CA LYS A 161 9.42 11.09 10.59
C LYS A 161 9.00 9.73 11.14
N VAL A 162 7.89 9.18 10.63
CA VAL A 162 7.38 7.87 11.04
C VAL A 162 7.69 6.85 9.97
N GLU A 163 8.54 5.88 10.32
CA GLU A 163 8.94 4.78 9.44
C GLU A 163 8.27 3.47 9.88
N PHE A 164 7.76 2.72 8.92
CA PHE A 164 7.14 1.42 9.14
C PHE A 164 7.10 0.58 7.85
N LEU A 165 6.82 -0.71 8.02
CA LEU A 165 6.75 -1.70 6.95
C LEU A 165 5.31 -2.14 6.73
N ILE A 166 4.90 -2.25 5.47
CA ILE A 166 3.59 -2.81 5.10
C ILE A 166 3.80 -4.11 4.34
N TYR A 167 3.15 -5.18 4.79
CA TYR A 167 3.08 -6.44 4.06
C TYR A 167 1.68 -6.65 3.52
N PHE A 168 1.56 -7.03 2.25
CA PHE A 168 0.29 -7.49 1.71
C PHE A 168 0.15 -8.97 2.00
N LYS A 169 -1.02 -9.39 2.48
CA LYS A 169 -1.34 -10.78 2.78
C LYS A 169 -2.68 -11.13 2.16
N MET A 170 -2.71 -12.22 1.41
CA MET A 170 -3.93 -12.77 0.84
C MET A 170 -4.31 -14.05 1.58
N ILE A 171 -5.49 -14.06 2.19
CA ILE A 171 -6.08 -15.27 2.81
C ILE A 171 -7.39 -15.57 2.09
N GLY A 172 -7.46 -16.71 1.40
CA GLY A 172 -8.65 -17.01 0.59
C GLY A 172 -8.88 -15.93 -0.49
N ARG A 173 -9.93 -15.11 -0.36
CA ARG A 173 -10.25 -13.99 -1.28
C ARG A 173 -10.02 -12.61 -0.64
N ASP A 174 -9.56 -12.57 0.60
CA ASP A 174 -9.44 -11.35 1.37
C ASP A 174 -8.00 -10.82 1.30
N LEU A 175 -7.86 -9.53 0.98
CA LEU A 175 -6.59 -8.82 1.14
C LEU A 175 -6.52 -8.26 2.56
N SER A 176 -5.36 -8.41 3.18
CA SER A 176 -5.05 -7.80 4.46
C SER A 176 -3.69 -7.13 4.36
N CYS A 177 -3.56 -5.96 4.96
CA CYS A 177 -2.27 -5.28 5.10
C CYS A 177 -1.82 -5.43 6.54
N ILE A 178 -0.58 -5.88 6.74
CA ILE A 178 0.04 -6.01 8.05
C ILE A 178 1.08 -4.90 8.18
N VAL A 179 0.91 -4.07 9.20
CA VAL A 179 1.85 -2.99 9.51
C VAL A 179 2.79 -3.46 10.59
N LYS A 180 4.09 -3.41 10.30
CA LYS A 180 5.16 -3.74 11.24
C LYS A 180 6.08 -2.57 11.48
N ARG A 181 6.57 -2.45 12.72
CA ARG A 181 7.67 -1.56 13.10
C ARG A 181 8.52 -2.28 14.13
N ASP A 182 9.85 -2.19 13.98
CA ASP A 182 10.82 -2.86 14.88
C ASP A 182 10.53 -4.36 15.07
N GLY A 183 10.11 -5.03 13.98
CA GLY A 183 9.74 -6.45 13.97
C GLY A 183 8.37 -6.79 14.57
N LYS A 184 7.70 -5.84 15.26
CA LYS A 184 6.40 -6.03 15.90
C LYS A 184 5.25 -5.63 14.98
N VAL A 185 4.16 -6.38 15.03
CA VAL A 185 2.92 -6.01 14.35
C VAL A 185 2.25 -4.89 15.15
N ILE A 186 2.08 -3.72 14.52
CA ILE A 186 1.46 -2.54 15.13
C ILE A 186 -0.03 -2.49 14.78
N ASN A 187 -0.38 -2.83 13.54
CA ASN A 187 -1.76 -2.83 13.08
C ASN A 187 -1.94 -3.87 11.97
N SER A 188 -3.18 -4.29 11.73
CA SER A 188 -3.57 -5.01 10.53
C SER A 188 -4.93 -4.52 10.04
N CYS A 189 -5.04 -4.15 8.77
CA CYS A 189 -6.34 -3.90 8.16
C CYS A 189 -6.72 -5.06 7.24
N ARG A 190 -8.02 -5.37 7.20
CA ARG A 190 -8.58 -6.28 6.21
C ARG A 190 -9.42 -5.46 5.24
N ILE A 191 -9.12 -5.59 3.96
CA ILE A 191 -9.90 -4.99 2.88
C ILE A 191 -10.68 -6.12 2.25
N ASN A 192 -12.00 -6.04 2.39
CA ASN A 192 -12.90 -6.97 1.72
C ASN A 192 -12.82 -6.67 0.22
N ILE A 193 -12.15 -7.54 -0.52
CA ILE A 193 -12.20 -7.52 -1.98
C ILE A 193 -13.53 -8.15 -2.36
N ALA A 194 -14.46 -7.35 -2.89
CA ALA A 194 -15.67 -7.91 -3.47
C ALA A 194 -15.29 -8.91 -4.58
N PRO A 195 -15.86 -10.13 -4.61
CA PRO A 195 -15.64 -11.03 -5.73
C PRO A 195 -16.22 -10.39 -7.00
N GLY A 196 -15.36 -9.98 -7.92
CA GLY A 196 -15.77 -9.70 -9.29
C GLY A 196 -16.22 -11.00 -9.92
N PHE A 197 -17.53 -11.19 -10.05
CA PHE A 197 -18.07 -12.23 -10.91
C PHE A 197 -18.11 -11.67 -12.33
N ASP A 198 -17.48 -12.36 -13.29
CA ASP A 198 -17.64 -12.04 -14.70
C ASP A 198 -19.15 -12.16 -15.04
N MET A 199 -19.77 -11.06 -15.50
CA MET A 199 -21.13 -11.11 -16.04
C MET A 199 -21.12 -11.99 -17.30
N GLY A 200 -21.53 -13.24 -17.13
CA GLY A 200 -21.49 -14.27 -18.17
C GLY A 200 -21.54 -15.71 -17.68
N THR A 201 -21.71 -15.95 -16.37
CA THR A 201 -22.08 -17.28 -15.85
C THR A 201 -23.31 -17.16 -14.94
N MET A 202 -24.47 -17.00 -15.57
CA MET A 202 -25.72 -17.61 -15.12
C MET A 202 -26.15 -18.64 -16.17
#